data_AF-A0A453SIB7-F1
#
_entry.id   AF-A0A453SIB7-F1
#
_cell.length_a   1.000
_cell.length_b   1.000
_cell.length_c   1.000
_cell.angle_alpha   90.00
_cell.angle_beta   90.00
_cell.angle_gamma   90.00
#
_symmetry.space_group_name_H-M   'P 1'
#
loop_
_entity.id
_entity.type
_entity.pdbx_description
1 polymer ?
#
loop_
_entity_poly.entity_id
_entity_poly.type
_entity_poly.pdbx_seq_one_letter_code
_entity_poly.pdbx_strand_id
1 'polypeptide(L)'
;KQSLGFILADGGFDVWFANTRGTNSSRNHTSLTPDDPEYWNWTWDQLAAYDLPAVLQHVYDHTGGQKVHYIGHSLGTLIILAAFSEHRLLHLVRSAVLLCPIAYLYKTKSKLTRLATQILLAEAFHFLGYREFNPVGPVSHEILLIICGDPEIDCYDLFTAVMGIFLA
;
A
#
# COMPACT_ATOMS: atom_id res chain seq x y z
N LYS A 1 11.84 -19.77 8.97
CA LYS A 1 11.62 -18.40 8.45
C LYS A 1 11.28 -17.50 9.64
N GLN A 2 11.77 -16.27 9.68
CA GLN A 2 11.48 -15.29 10.74
C GLN A 2 10.46 -14.28 10.22
N SER A 3 9.42 -13.97 11.01
CA SER A 3 8.39 -12.99 10.66
C SER A 3 8.36 -11.88 11.69
N LEU A 4 8.38 -10.62 11.22
CA LEU A 4 8.49 -9.45 12.09
C LEU A 4 7.40 -9.41 13.16
N GLY A 5 6.14 -9.69 12.81
CA GLY A 5 5.04 -9.66 13.77
C GLY A 5 5.19 -10.67 14.91
N PHE A 6 5.64 -11.90 14.61
CA PHE A 6 5.88 -12.90 15.66
C PHE A 6 7.07 -12.54 16.54
N ILE A 7 8.15 -12.01 15.96
CA ILE A 7 9.31 -11.54 16.73
C ILE A 7 8.90 -10.41 17.69
N LEU A 8 8.06 -9.48 17.25
CA LEU A 8 7.55 -8.40 18.09
C LEU A 8 6.63 -8.92 19.19
N ALA A 9 5.73 -9.86 18.87
CA ALA A 9 4.86 -10.48 19.86
C ALA A 9 5.67 -11.24 20.93
N ASP A 10 6.67 -12.03 20.52
CA ASP A 10 7.59 -12.73 21.44
C ASP A 10 8.43 -11.74 22.27
N GLY A 11 8.68 -10.54 21.73
CA GLY A 11 9.30 -9.40 22.43
C GLY A 11 8.37 -8.65 23.39
N GLY A 12 7.12 -9.08 23.55
CA GLY A 12 6.15 -8.49 24.48
C GLY A 12 5.37 -7.30 23.93
N PHE A 13 5.40 -7.04 22.62
CA PHE A 13 4.57 -6.02 21.99
C PHE A 13 3.14 -6.55 21.72
N ASP A 14 2.15 -5.67 21.89
CA ASP A 14 0.81 -5.89 21.37
C ASP A 14 0.79 -5.53 19.86
N VAL A 15 0.64 -6.54 18.99
CA VAL A 15 0.86 -6.42 17.55
C VAL A 15 -0.46 -6.35 16.79
N TRP A 16 -0.66 -5.25 16.06
CA TRP A 16 -1.85 -4.99 15.26
C TRP A 16 -1.52 -5.00 13.77
N PHE A 17 -2.29 -5.75 12.98
CA PHE A 17 -2.19 -5.76 11.52
C PHE A 17 -3.35 -5.00 10.88
N ALA A 18 -3.04 -3.92 10.18
CA ALA A 18 -4.01 -3.11 9.46
C ALA A 18 -4.17 -3.62 8.03
N ASN A 19 -5.43 -3.76 7.59
CA ASN A 19 -5.77 -3.97 6.19
C ASN A 19 -6.37 -2.68 5.62
N THR A 20 -5.96 -2.30 4.41
CA THR A 20 -6.48 -1.12 3.72
C THR A 20 -7.76 -1.45 2.97
N ARG A 21 -8.65 -0.46 2.77
CA ARG A 21 -9.85 -0.62 1.92
C ARG A 21 -9.54 -1.28 0.57
N GLY A 22 -10.49 -2.08 0.07
CA GLY A 22 -10.39 -2.79 -1.20
C GLY A 22 -9.61 -4.11 -1.15
N THR A 23 -8.81 -4.35 -0.10
CA THR A 23 -8.20 -5.68 0.13
C THR A 23 -9.27 -6.71 0.52
N ASN A 24 -9.02 -8.00 0.31
CA ASN A 24 -9.96 -9.08 0.63
C ASN A 24 -10.52 -9.02 2.06
N SER A 25 -9.72 -8.56 3.02
CA SER A 25 -10.10 -8.44 4.43
C SER A 25 -10.82 -7.13 4.78
N SER A 26 -10.92 -6.19 3.84
CA SER A 26 -11.50 -4.85 4.04
C SER A 26 -12.32 -4.41 2.83
N ARG A 27 -13.23 -5.29 2.36
CA ARG A 27 -14.14 -5.02 1.22
C ARG A 27 -15.52 -4.47 1.59
N ASN A 28 -15.85 -4.37 2.87
CA ASN A 28 -17.18 -3.91 3.28
C ASN A 28 -17.28 -2.37 3.22
N HIS A 29 -18.49 -1.85 2.98
CA HIS A 29 -18.78 -0.42 3.01
C HIS A 29 -20.20 -0.19 3.55
N THR A 30 -20.44 0.96 4.18
CA THR A 30 -21.71 1.22 4.89
C THR A 30 -22.90 1.41 3.95
N SER A 31 -22.66 1.86 2.72
CA SER A 31 -23.71 2.17 1.73
C SER A 31 -23.44 1.69 0.31
N LEU A 32 -22.25 1.13 0.04
CA LEU A 32 -21.81 0.75 -1.30
C LEU A 32 -21.37 -0.71 -1.26
N THR A 33 -21.32 -1.32 -2.42
CA THR A 33 -20.82 -2.67 -2.66
C THR A 33 -19.63 -2.61 -3.62
N PRO A 34 -18.76 -3.63 -3.66
CA PRO A 34 -17.68 -3.69 -4.65
C PRO A 34 -18.15 -3.68 -6.12
N ASP A 35 -19.44 -3.90 -6.38
CA ASP A 35 -20.03 -3.81 -7.72
C ASP A 35 -20.33 -2.35 -8.13
N ASP A 36 -20.43 -1.44 -7.15
CA ASP A 36 -20.65 -0.01 -7.39
C ASP A 36 -19.34 0.67 -7.81
N PRO A 37 -19.28 1.38 -8.96
CA PRO A 37 -18.05 2.05 -9.40
C PRO A 37 -17.51 3.07 -8.39
N GLU A 38 -18.39 3.74 -7.64
CA GLU A 38 -18.02 4.71 -6.60
C GLU A 38 -17.25 4.06 -5.45
N TYR A 39 -17.46 2.76 -5.19
CA TYR A 39 -16.73 2.03 -4.14
C TYR A 39 -15.21 2.09 -4.35
N TRP A 40 -14.78 2.09 -5.61
CA TRP A 40 -13.38 2.08 -6.01
C TRP A 40 -12.81 3.48 -6.30
N ASN A 41 -13.59 4.54 -6.07
CA ASN A 41 -13.16 5.90 -6.35
C ASN A 41 -12.32 6.48 -5.22
N TRP A 42 -11.14 5.90 -5.00
CA TRP A 42 -10.17 6.34 -4.00
C TRP A 42 -8.74 6.06 -4.45
N THR A 43 -7.80 6.79 -3.89
CA THR A 43 -6.35 6.63 -4.07
C THR A 43 -5.67 6.45 -2.71
N TRP A 44 -4.35 6.41 -2.69
CA TRP A 44 -3.57 6.45 -1.45
C TRP A 44 -3.88 7.70 -0.59
N ASP A 45 -4.42 8.77 -1.18
CA ASP A 45 -4.84 9.96 -0.45
C ASP A 45 -5.93 9.64 0.58
N GLN A 46 -6.95 8.85 0.20
CA GLN A 46 -7.99 8.41 1.14
C GLN A 46 -7.42 7.49 2.22
N LEU A 47 -6.41 6.66 1.90
CA LEU A 47 -5.75 5.81 2.89
C LEU A 47 -5.05 6.65 3.97
N ALA A 48 -4.33 7.69 3.56
CA ALA A 48 -3.68 8.64 4.47
C ALA A 48 -4.70 9.50 5.24
N ALA A 49 -5.78 9.91 4.57
CA ALA A 49 -6.76 10.83 5.14
C ALA A 49 -7.79 10.17 6.06
N TYR A 50 -8.11 8.89 5.86
CA TYR A 50 -9.22 8.21 6.55
C TYR A 50 -8.81 6.88 7.18
N ASP A 51 -8.25 5.93 6.42
CA ASP A 51 -7.96 4.57 6.92
C ASP A 51 -6.93 4.61 8.04
N LEU A 52 -5.79 5.26 7.80
CA LEU A 52 -4.69 5.30 8.74
C LEU A 52 -5.07 6.02 10.05
N PRO A 53 -5.72 7.21 10.03
CA PRO A 53 -6.26 7.83 11.23
C PRO A 53 -7.23 6.92 11.98
N ALA A 54 -8.18 6.28 11.29
CA ALA A 54 -9.19 5.44 11.92
C ALA A 54 -8.57 4.23 12.64
N VAL A 55 -7.61 3.56 12.00
CA VAL A 55 -6.89 2.43 12.60
C VAL A 55 -6.06 2.87 13.79
N LEU A 56 -5.26 3.93 13.66
CA LEU A 56 -4.39 4.40 14.75
C LEU A 56 -5.20 4.90 15.94
N GLN A 57 -6.32 5.60 15.69
CA GLN A 57 -7.22 6.04 16.75
C GLN A 57 -7.85 4.84 17.46
N HIS A 58 -8.31 3.84 16.71
CA HIS A 58 -8.88 2.62 17.30
C HIS A 58 -7.89 1.91 18.23
N VAL A 59 -6.64 1.72 17.79
CA VAL A 59 -5.60 1.10 18.62
C VAL A 59 -5.26 1.96 19.83
N TYR A 60 -5.12 3.28 19.65
CA TYR A 60 -4.86 4.22 20.74
C TYR A 60 -5.95 4.15 21.81
N ASP A 61 -7.23 4.17 21.42
CA ASP A 61 -8.36 4.10 22.35
C ASP A 61 -8.44 2.72 23.03
N HIS A 62 -8.28 1.64 22.26
CA HIS A 62 -8.33 0.27 22.78
C HIS A 62 -7.25 -0.02 23.82
N THR A 63 -6.07 0.59 23.66
CA THR A 63 -4.92 0.39 24.56
C THR A 63 -4.88 1.37 25.74
N GLY A 64 -5.92 2.19 25.92
CA GLY A 64 -6.03 3.15 27.02
C GLY A 64 -5.18 4.41 26.82
N GLY A 65 -5.00 4.84 25.56
CA GLY A 65 -4.28 6.04 25.19
C GLY A 65 -2.77 5.85 25.01
N GLN A 66 -2.32 4.62 24.74
CA GLN A 66 -0.92 4.36 24.46
C GLN A 66 -0.59 4.75 23.02
N LYS A 67 0.46 5.55 22.85
CA LYS A 67 0.93 5.94 21.52
C LYS A 67 1.48 4.74 20.76
N VAL A 68 1.13 4.63 19.48
CA VAL A 68 1.43 3.50 18.61
C VAL A 68 2.84 3.59 18.04
N HIS A 69 3.55 2.46 18.01
CA HIS A 69 4.76 2.31 17.19
C HIS A 69 4.35 1.83 15.78
N TYR A 70 4.41 2.72 14.79
CA TYR A 70 4.02 2.43 13.42
C TYR A 70 5.15 1.76 12.66
N ILE A 71 4.86 0.71 11.90
CA ILE A 71 5.80 0.10 10.94
C ILE A 71 5.10 0.07 9.58
N GLY A 72 5.63 0.85 8.63
CA GLY A 72 5.13 0.89 7.26
C GLY A 72 6.10 0.19 6.32
N HIS A 73 5.56 -0.52 5.32
CA HIS A 73 6.33 -1.05 4.20
C HIS A 73 5.76 -0.51 2.88
N SER A 74 6.63 -0.07 1.96
CA SER A 74 6.20 0.39 0.63
C SER A 74 5.09 1.45 0.74
N LEU A 75 3.89 1.22 0.20
CA LEU A 75 2.72 2.10 0.30
C LEU A 75 2.42 2.56 1.75
N GLY A 76 2.62 1.70 2.76
CA GLY A 76 2.42 2.06 4.16
C GLY A 76 3.31 3.23 4.60
N THR A 77 4.52 3.32 4.04
CA THR A 77 5.42 4.44 4.32
C THR A 77 4.93 5.75 3.68
N LEU A 78 4.36 5.67 2.46
CA LEU A 78 3.83 6.84 1.77
C LEU A 78 2.70 7.48 2.57
N ILE A 79 1.73 6.68 3.03
CA ILE A 79 0.54 7.19 3.71
C ILE A 79 0.86 7.83 5.07
N ILE A 80 1.82 7.28 5.84
CA ILE A 80 2.23 7.89 7.11
C ILE A 80 3.07 9.15 6.88
N LEU A 81 3.94 9.16 5.87
CA LEU A 81 4.74 10.35 5.52
C LEU A 81 3.83 11.50 5.05
N ALA A 82 2.83 11.20 4.23
CA ALA A 82 1.82 12.17 3.80
C ALA A 82 1.07 12.77 5.00
N ALA A 83 0.57 11.94 5.91
CA ALA A 83 -0.11 12.40 7.10
C ALA A 83 0.80 13.26 8.01
N PHE A 84 2.07 12.89 8.18
CA PHE A 84 3.03 13.69 8.97
C PHE A 84 3.39 15.02 8.30
N SER A 85 3.42 15.07 6.98
CA SER A 85 3.68 16.32 6.23
C SER A 85 2.61 17.38 6.47
N GLU A 86 1.39 16.95 6.81
CA GLU A 86 0.26 17.79 7.20
C GLU A 86 0.15 17.99 8.73
N HIS A 87 1.16 17.60 9.50
CA HIS A 87 1.15 17.60 10.98
C HIS A 87 0.01 16.79 11.63
N ARG A 88 -0.53 15.78 10.92
CA ARG A 88 -1.58 14.90 11.45
C ARG A 88 -0.97 13.70 12.18
N LEU A 89 -1.74 13.06 13.05
CA LEU A 89 -1.41 11.79 13.73
C LEU A 89 -0.23 11.82 14.72
N LEU A 90 0.46 12.94 14.88
CA LEU A 90 1.60 13.10 15.81
C LEU A 90 1.24 12.86 17.29
N HIS A 91 -0.03 13.02 17.65
CA HIS A 91 -0.51 12.72 19.00
C HIS A 91 -0.77 11.23 19.22
N LEU A 92 -0.99 10.45 18.16
CA LEU A 92 -1.28 9.01 18.21
C LEU A 92 -0.02 8.16 18.05
N VAL A 93 1.00 8.66 17.35
CA VAL A 93 2.19 7.86 17.00
C VAL A 93 3.37 8.19 17.91
N ARG A 94 4.02 7.16 18.46
CA ARG A 94 5.24 7.27 19.28
C ARG A 94 6.50 7.28 18.42
N SER A 95 6.56 6.39 17.44
CA SER A 95 7.64 6.30 16.46
C SER A 95 7.12 5.67 15.17
N ALA A 96 7.78 5.95 14.05
CA ALA A 96 7.50 5.32 12.76
C ALA A 96 8.77 4.68 12.19
N VAL A 97 8.69 3.40 11.84
CA VAL A 97 9.73 2.66 11.10
C VAL A 97 9.27 2.53 9.66
N LEU A 98 10.13 2.92 8.72
CA LEU A 98 9.81 2.98 7.30
C LEU A 98 10.66 1.97 6.53
N LEU A 99 10.06 0.87 6.12
CA LEU A 99 10.72 -0.20 5.36
C LEU A 99 10.47 0.02 3.86
N CYS A 100 11.55 0.15 3.07
CA CYS A 100 11.49 0.50 1.65
C CYS A 100 10.61 1.75 1.40
N PRO A 101 11.01 2.92 1.92
CA PRO A 101 10.16 4.11 1.93
C PRO A 101 9.84 4.63 0.53
N ILE A 102 8.58 4.96 0.31
CA ILE A 102 8.06 5.59 -0.90
C ILE A 102 7.60 7.00 -0.54
N ALA A 103 8.24 8.00 -1.15
CA ALA A 103 7.80 9.40 -1.11
C ALA A 103 7.63 9.96 -2.53
N TYR A 104 8.58 9.64 -3.42
CA TYR A 104 8.52 10.00 -4.84
C TYR A 104 9.04 8.85 -5.70
N LEU A 105 8.43 8.64 -6.88
CA LEU A 105 8.80 7.54 -7.78
C LEU A 105 9.63 7.97 -9.01
N TYR A 106 9.83 9.27 -9.25
CA TYR A 106 10.46 9.76 -10.49
C TYR A 106 11.93 9.32 -10.69
N LYS A 107 12.65 8.95 -9.63
CA LYS A 107 14.04 8.42 -9.68
C LYS A 107 14.12 6.90 -9.52
N THR A 108 13.01 6.19 -9.62
CA THR A 108 13.06 4.72 -9.53
C THR A 108 13.96 4.13 -10.63
N LYS A 109 14.77 3.14 -10.26
CA LYS A 109 15.62 2.39 -11.18
C LYS A 109 14.82 1.39 -12.01
N SER A 110 13.65 0.99 -11.52
CA SER A 110 12.72 0.12 -12.24
C SER A 110 12.23 0.82 -13.50
N LYS A 111 12.64 0.32 -14.67
CA LYS A 111 12.16 0.82 -15.97
C LYS A 111 10.64 0.71 -16.05
N LEU A 112 10.08 -0.40 -15.56
CA LEU A 112 8.65 -0.68 -15.55
C LEU A 112 7.88 0.34 -14.70
N THR A 113 8.30 0.56 -13.46
CA THR A 113 7.63 1.57 -12.60
C THR A 113 7.80 2.97 -13.15
N ARG A 114 8.98 3.31 -13.67
CA ARG A 114 9.19 4.64 -14.26
C ARG A 114 8.25 4.86 -15.45
N LEU A 115 8.12 3.89 -16.34
CA LEU A 115 7.18 3.96 -17.46
C LEU A 115 5.74 4.08 -16.95
N ALA A 116 5.32 3.23 -16.01
CA ALA A 116 3.99 3.25 -15.43
C ALA A 116 3.64 4.62 -14.82
N THR A 117 4.60 5.28 -14.17
CA THR A 117 4.40 6.64 -13.63
C THR A 117 4.35 7.72 -14.71
N GLN A 118 5.12 7.60 -15.79
CA GLN A 118 5.14 8.58 -16.88
C GLN A 118 3.85 8.57 -17.70
N ILE A 119 3.23 7.40 -17.86
CA ILE A 119 1.97 7.23 -18.59
C ILE A 119 0.74 7.39 -17.71
N LEU A 120 0.90 7.70 -16.42
CA LEU A 120 -0.20 7.79 -15.45
C LEU A 120 -1.08 6.54 -15.51
N LEU A 121 -0.43 5.38 -15.35
CA LEU A 121 -1.06 4.09 -15.62
C LEU A 121 -2.34 3.91 -14.80
N ALA A 122 -2.34 4.29 -13.52
CA ALA A 122 -3.51 4.16 -12.67
C ALA A 122 -4.71 4.97 -13.19
N GLU A 123 -4.45 6.20 -13.62
CA GLU A 123 -5.44 7.11 -14.20
C GLU A 123 -5.93 6.60 -15.55
N ALA A 124 -5.05 6.04 -16.37
CA ALA A 124 -5.42 5.41 -17.65
C ALA A 124 -6.33 4.20 -17.44
N PHE A 125 -6.01 3.30 -16.49
CA PHE A 125 -6.87 2.17 -16.13
C PHE A 125 -8.23 2.64 -15.64
N HIS A 126 -8.25 3.64 -14.77
CA HIS A 126 -9.49 4.24 -14.27
C HIS A 126 -10.34 4.85 -15.39
N PHE A 127 -9.72 5.56 -16.33
CA PHE A 127 -10.40 6.14 -17.50
C PHE A 127 -10.97 5.06 -18.43
N LEU A 128 -10.28 3.93 -18.58
CA LEU A 128 -10.74 2.76 -19.34
C LEU A 128 -11.86 1.97 -18.63
N GLY A 129 -12.28 2.40 -17.44
CA GLY A 129 -13.36 1.77 -16.67
C GLY A 129 -12.91 0.62 -15.78
N TYR A 130 -11.61 0.34 -15.68
CA TYR A 130 -11.09 -0.63 -14.72
C TYR A 130 -11.05 0.02 -13.34
N ARG A 131 -11.93 -0.47 -12.46
CA ARG A 131 -12.10 0.05 -11.10
C ARG A 131 -11.33 -0.75 -10.06
N GLU A 132 -11.18 -2.05 -10.29
CA GLU A 132 -10.43 -2.96 -9.42
C GLU A 132 -9.22 -3.53 -10.16
N PHE A 133 -8.06 -3.54 -9.49
CA PHE A 133 -6.91 -4.32 -9.94
C PHE A 133 -7.04 -5.78 -9.46
N ASN A 134 -7.42 -6.67 -10.37
CA ASN A 134 -7.50 -8.11 -10.09
C ASN A 134 -6.26 -8.83 -10.63
N PRO A 135 -5.28 -9.20 -9.80
CA PRO A 135 -4.02 -9.79 -10.26
C PRO A 135 -4.16 -11.17 -10.89
N VAL A 136 -5.26 -11.88 -10.63
CA VAL A 136 -5.56 -13.19 -11.23
C VAL A 136 -6.59 -13.10 -12.36
N GLY A 137 -7.03 -11.89 -12.70
CA GLY A 137 -7.99 -11.65 -13.77
C GLY A 137 -7.37 -11.75 -15.17
N PRO A 138 -8.20 -11.88 -16.21
CA PRO A 138 -7.74 -12.03 -17.60
C PRO A 138 -6.91 -10.84 -18.07
N VAL A 139 -7.28 -9.62 -17.69
CA VAL A 139 -6.55 -8.39 -18.02
C VAL A 139 -5.14 -8.41 -17.44
N SER A 140 -4.99 -8.79 -16.17
CA SER A 140 -3.68 -8.92 -15.53
C SER A 140 -2.83 -10.00 -16.17
N HIS A 141 -3.45 -11.09 -16.63
CA HIS A 141 -2.76 -12.15 -17.36
C HIS A 141 -2.24 -11.67 -18.73
N GLU A 142 -3.04 -10.91 -19.48
CA GLU A 142 -2.60 -10.31 -20.75
C GLU A 142 -1.45 -9.31 -20.55
N ILE A 143 -1.57 -8.44 -19.54
CA ILE A 143 -0.49 -7.50 -19.19
C ILE A 143 0.78 -8.25 -18.78
N LEU A 144 0.64 -9.33 -18.01
CA LEU A 144 1.77 -10.16 -17.61
C LEU A 144 2.46 -10.78 -18.83
N LEU A 145 1.72 -11.26 -19.83
CA LEU A 145 2.30 -11.79 -21.07
C LEU A 145 3.07 -10.70 -21.86
N ILE A 146 2.57 -9.47 -21.87
CA ILE A 146 3.26 -8.34 -22.52
C ILE A 146 4.56 -8.01 -21.76
N ILE A 147 4.49 -7.91 -20.43
CA ILE A 147 5.64 -7.60 -19.57
C ILE A 147 6.69 -8.71 -19.67
N CYS A 148 6.29 -9.97 -19.58
CA CYS A 148 7.18 -11.13 -19.65
C CYS A 148 7.63 -11.48 -21.06
N GLY A 149 7.13 -10.78 -22.08
CA GLY A 149 7.64 -10.85 -23.45
C GLY A 149 8.94 -10.05 -23.63
N ASP A 150 9.26 -9.14 -22.70
CA ASP A 150 10.52 -8.40 -22.71
C ASP A 150 11.65 -9.24 -22.10
N PRO A 151 12.71 -9.59 -22.86
CA PRO A 151 13.81 -10.41 -22.35
C PRO A 151 14.66 -9.70 -21.28
N GLU A 152 14.52 -8.38 -21.10
CA GLU A 152 15.18 -7.65 -20.00
C GLU A 152 14.47 -7.80 -18.65
N ILE A 153 13.26 -8.37 -18.63
CA ILE A 153 12.44 -8.50 -17.41
C ILE A 153 12.51 -9.93 -16.86
N ASP A 154 12.99 -10.07 -15.63
CA ASP A 154 12.93 -11.33 -14.91
C ASP A 154 11.52 -11.58 -14.35
N CYS A 155 10.75 -12.42 -15.04
CA CYS A 155 9.42 -12.79 -14.59
C CYS A 155 9.37 -13.90 -13.54
N TYR A 156 10.49 -14.55 -13.21
CA TYR A 156 10.55 -15.43 -12.04
C TYR A 156 10.58 -14.61 -10.74
N ASP A 157 11.10 -13.38 -10.81
CA ASP A 157 11.07 -12.38 -9.73
C ASP A 157 10.43 -11.06 -10.19
N LEU A 158 9.15 -11.16 -10.58
CA LEU A 158 8.36 -10.00 -10.99
C LEU A 158 8.30 -8.91 -9.91
N PHE A 159 8.41 -9.29 -8.63
CA PHE A 159 8.41 -8.33 -7.54
C PHE A 159 9.65 -7.43 -7.58
N THR A 160 10.84 -8.00 -7.81
CA THR A 160 12.07 -7.22 -8.04
C THR A 160 12.00 -6.44 -9.35
N ALA A 161 11.38 -6.97 -10.40
CA ALA A 161 11.20 -6.24 -11.65
C ALA A 161 10.32 -5.00 -11.49
N VAL A 162 9.23 -5.10 -10.71
CA VAL A 162 8.35 -3.98 -10.40
C VAL A 162 9.05 -3.03 -9.44
N MET A 163 9.46 -3.49 -8.25
CA MET A 163 9.96 -2.60 -7.21
C MET A 163 11.37 -2.07 -7.46
N GLY A 164 12.11 -2.71 -8.38
CA GLY A 164 13.54 -2.49 -8.58
C GLY A 164 14.37 -3.27 -7.56
N ILE A 165 15.64 -3.54 -7.92
CA ILE A 165 16.60 -4.14 -6.99
C ILE A 165 16.85 -3.14 -5.85
N PHE A 166 16.33 -3.43 -4.66
CA PHE A 166 16.74 -2.79 -3.42
C PHE A 166 18.13 -3.32 -3.07
N LEU A 167 19.17 -2.74 -3.66
CA LEU A 167 20.52 -2.87 -3.09
C LEU A 167 20.49 -2.11 -1.76
N ALA A 168 20.35 -2.86 -0.68
CA ALA A 168 20.77 -2.43 0.64
C ALA A 168 22.30 -2.34 0.69
#